data_AF-A0A3D6EAU4-F1
#
_entry.id   AF-A0A3D6EAU4-F1
#
_cell.length_a   1.000
_cell.length_b   1.000
_cell.length_c   1.000
_cell.angle_alpha   90.00
_cell.angle_beta   90.00
_cell.angle_gamma   90.00
#
_symmetry.space_group_name_H-M   'P 1'
#
loop_
_entity.id
_entity.type
_entity.pdbx_description
1 polymer ?
#
loop_
_entity_poly.entity_id
_entity_poly.type
_entity_poly.pdbx_seq_one_letter_code
_entity_poly.pdbx_strand_id
1 'polypeptide(L)'
;MKGQKRKSGSGYTFKELVLLTPAVHKGKFEESLKHLGRPATLCGVPVPQDLGTATYGMIADLGNLDEGNEVQGILDICRIVLGVDSESVYRESADAVLGFVNFVTGEMDKINKLFESVSIKPTPEEERAGVHDLSFGTFGVMDWYARRMGIKDHDEVRKVYWPIVFRCLQMDNETALYERRLNKIYAENKK
;
A
#
# COMPACT_ATOMS: atom_id res chain seq x y z
N MET A 1 33.03 -18.80 29.06
CA MET A 1 32.61 -18.71 27.64
C MET A 1 31.12 -18.39 27.63
N LYS A 2 30.73 -17.14 27.31
CA LYS A 2 29.32 -16.75 27.24
C LYS A 2 28.73 -17.31 25.94
N GLY A 3 27.75 -18.20 26.07
CA GLY A 3 27.04 -18.79 24.93
C GLY A 3 26.41 -17.71 24.07
N GLN A 4 26.87 -17.59 22.84
CA GLN A 4 26.19 -16.84 21.80
C GLN A 4 24.84 -17.53 21.57
N LYS A 5 23.75 -16.90 22.02
CA LYS A 5 22.39 -17.27 21.60
C LYS A 5 22.40 -17.26 20.07
N ARG A 6 22.12 -18.41 19.44
CA ARG A 6 21.86 -18.49 18.00
C ARG A 6 20.80 -17.44 17.66
N LYS A 7 21.13 -16.49 16.77
CA LYS A 7 20.14 -15.57 16.21
C LYS A 7 19.14 -16.43 15.44
N SER A 8 17.86 -16.38 15.81
CA SER A 8 16.80 -16.98 15.02
C SER A 8 16.75 -16.26 13.67
N GLY A 9 16.90 -16.97 12.57
CA GLY A 9 16.95 -16.38 11.24
C GLY A 9 17.62 -17.25 10.18
N SER A 10 17.51 -16.85 8.91
CA SER A 10 18.17 -17.50 7.77
C SER A 10 19.70 -17.38 7.84
N GLY A 11 20.22 -16.36 8.53
CA GLY A 11 21.65 -16.11 8.71
C GLY A 11 22.33 -15.46 7.51
N TYR A 12 21.58 -15.13 6.46
CA TYR A 12 22.06 -14.48 5.25
C TYR A 12 21.81 -12.97 5.28
N THR A 13 22.70 -12.22 4.62
CA THR A 13 22.42 -10.86 4.18
C THR A 13 21.44 -10.88 3.02
N PHE A 14 20.74 -9.75 2.79
CA PHE A 14 19.85 -9.62 1.64
C PHE A 14 20.60 -9.78 0.31
N LYS A 15 21.85 -9.32 0.22
CA LYS A 15 22.71 -9.53 -0.95
C LYS A 15 22.96 -11.01 -1.23
N GLU A 16 23.35 -11.78 -0.20
CA GLU A 16 23.57 -13.22 -0.35
C GLU A 16 22.27 -13.91 -0.76
N LEU A 17 21.13 -13.49 -0.21
CA LEU A 17 19.83 -14.00 -0.58
C LEU A 17 19.55 -13.84 -2.08
N VAL A 18 19.68 -12.61 -2.60
CA VAL A 18 19.42 -12.28 -4.00
C VAL A 18 20.31 -13.08 -4.94
N LEU A 19 21.58 -13.30 -4.57
CA LEU A 19 22.51 -14.12 -5.35
C LEU A 19 22.17 -15.61 -5.33
N LEU A 20 21.55 -16.10 -4.26
CA LEU A 20 21.15 -17.49 -4.08
C LEU A 20 19.77 -17.79 -4.67
N THR A 21 18.90 -16.79 -4.86
CA THR A 21 17.52 -16.97 -5.34
C THR A 21 17.40 -17.74 -6.67
N PRO A 22 18.33 -17.61 -7.65
CA PRO A 22 18.31 -18.43 -8.87
C PRO A 22 18.60 -19.93 -8.62
N ALA A 23 19.23 -20.28 -7.50
CA ALA A 23 19.74 -21.63 -7.21
C ALA A 23 18.87 -22.43 -6.22
N VAL A 24 17.95 -21.78 -5.50
CA VAL A 24 17.10 -22.40 -4.48
C VAL A 24 15.69 -22.65 -5.02
N HIS A 25 15.00 -23.67 -4.53
CA HIS A 25 13.57 -23.91 -4.83
C HIS A 25 12.70 -22.77 -4.26
N LYS A 26 12.57 -21.70 -5.07
CA LYS A 26 11.86 -20.45 -4.80
C LYS A 26 10.63 -20.60 -3.91
N GLY A 27 9.66 -21.45 -4.28
CA GLY A 27 8.39 -21.55 -3.56
C GLY A 27 8.49 -21.93 -2.07
N LYS A 28 9.30 -22.94 -1.70
CA LYS A 28 9.41 -23.37 -0.29
C LYS A 28 10.18 -22.36 0.57
N PHE A 29 11.16 -21.70 -0.05
CA PHE A 29 11.98 -20.71 0.62
C PHE A 29 11.19 -19.42 0.84
N GLU A 30 10.52 -18.91 -0.20
CA GLU A 30 9.61 -17.76 -0.13
C GLU A 30 8.46 -17.98 0.87
N GLU A 31 7.83 -19.17 0.91
CA GLU A 31 6.79 -19.49 1.90
C GLU A 31 7.28 -19.40 3.34
N SER A 32 8.49 -19.90 3.61
CA SER A 32 9.07 -19.84 4.97
C SER A 32 9.35 -18.41 5.44
N LEU A 33 9.45 -17.47 4.50
CA LEU A 33 9.73 -16.06 4.76
C LEU A 33 8.46 -15.22 4.90
N LYS A 34 7.29 -15.69 4.45
CA LYS A 34 5.99 -14.99 4.59
C LYS A 34 5.54 -14.75 6.04
N HIS A 35 6.13 -15.49 6.99
CA HIS A 35 5.81 -15.39 8.41
C HIS A 35 6.78 -14.51 9.20
N LEU A 36 7.75 -13.88 8.53
CA LEU A 36 8.68 -12.97 9.18
C LEU A 36 7.95 -11.73 9.68
N GLY A 37 8.12 -11.44 10.97
CA GLY A 37 7.53 -10.28 11.61
C GLY A 37 8.27 -8.98 11.29
N ARG A 38 7.56 -7.86 11.50
CA ARG A 38 8.10 -6.51 11.40
C ARG A 38 9.37 -6.35 12.26
N PRO A 39 10.52 -5.97 11.70
CA PRO A 39 11.70 -5.67 12.51
C PRO A 39 11.52 -4.33 13.25
N ALA A 40 12.23 -4.15 14.37
CA ALA A 40 12.19 -2.88 15.12
C ALA A 40 12.88 -1.74 14.35
N THR A 41 13.96 -2.07 13.64
CA THR A 41 14.77 -1.15 12.84
C THR A 41 15.25 -1.84 11.57
N LEU A 42 15.49 -1.09 10.50
CA LEU A 42 16.13 -1.56 9.28
C LEU A 42 17.09 -0.49 8.77
N CYS A 43 18.34 -0.83 8.42
CA CYS A 43 19.39 0.13 8.05
C CYS A 43 19.62 1.21 9.12
N GLY A 44 19.43 0.87 10.40
CA GLY A 44 19.50 1.83 11.52
C GLY A 44 18.30 2.79 11.63
N VAL A 45 17.33 2.72 10.73
CA VAL A 45 16.10 3.53 10.76
C VAL A 45 15.00 2.78 11.53
N PRO A 46 14.31 3.41 12.50
CA PRO A 46 13.15 2.81 13.16
C PRO A 46 12.04 2.50 12.16
N VAL A 47 11.53 1.28 12.19
CA VAL A 47 10.38 0.90 11.36
C VAL A 47 9.10 1.43 12.04
N PRO A 48 8.19 2.09 11.30
CA PRO A 48 6.95 2.59 11.86
C PRO A 48 6.08 1.44 12.41
N GLN A 49 5.19 1.75 13.36
CA GLN A 49 4.30 0.74 13.95
C GLN A 49 3.19 0.32 12.98
N ASP A 50 2.73 1.28 12.18
CA ASP A 50 1.68 1.16 11.16
C ASP A 50 1.93 2.20 10.07
N LEU A 51 1.15 2.14 8.98
CA LEU A 51 1.14 3.17 7.93
C LEU A 51 0.04 4.23 8.13
N GLY A 52 -0.57 4.32 9.32
CA GLY A 52 -1.73 5.19 9.59
C GLY A 52 -1.44 6.69 9.51
N THR A 53 -0.17 7.09 9.53
CA THR A 53 0.27 8.49 9.37
C THR A 53 1.03 8.74 8.07
N ALA A 54 1.03 7.77 7.15
CA ALA A 54 1.66 7.92 5.85
C ALA A 54 0.94 8.98 5.00
N THR A 55 1.71 9.66 4.16
CA THR A 55 1.14 10.56 3.16
C THR A 55 0.48 9.77 2.03
N TYR A 56 -0.48 10.39 1.34
CA TYR A 56 -1.13 9.77 0.19
C TYR A 56 -0.14 9.51 -0.93
N GLY A 57 0.87 10.37 -1.10
CA GLY A 57 1.97 10.13 -2.04
C GLY A 57 2.71 8.82 -1.77
N MET A 58 3.02 8.52 -0.50
CA MET A 58 3.63 7.24 -0.13
C MET A 58 2.73 6.05 -0.49
N ILE A 59 1.44 6.13 -0.17
CA ILE A 59 0.47 5.08 -0.51
C ILE A 59 0.35 4.90 -2.03
N ALA A 60 0.31 6.01 -2.77
CA ALA A 60 0.26 5.99 -4.23
C ALA A 60 1.51 5.36 -4.84
N ASP A 61 2.70 5.70 -4.34
CA ASP A 61 3.97 5.15 -4.83
C ASP A 61 4.07 3.65 -4.54
N LEU A 62 3.65 3.19 -3.35
CA LEU A 62 3.57 1.76 -3.01
C LEU A 62 2.56 1.00 -3.88
N GLY A 63 1.43 1.63 -4.21
CA GLY A 63 0.40 1.03 -5.08
C GLY A 63 0.79 0.97 -6.56
N ASN A 64 1.84 1.66 -6.98
CA ASN A 64 2.30 1.75 -8.38
C ASN A 64 3.65 1.03 -8.59
N LEU A 65 4.07 0.16 -7.68
CA LEU A 65 5.28 -0.63 -7.84
C LEU A 65 5.18 -1.57 -9.04
N ASP A 66 6.25 -1.66 -9.82
CA ASP A 66 6.34 -2.55 -10.99
C ASP A 66 6.54 -4.01 -10.54
N GLU A 67 5.70 -4.91 -11.07
CA GLU A 67 5.77 -6.35 -10.78
C GLU A 67 6.90 -7.06 -11.56
N GLY A 68 7.55 -6.38 -12.51
CA GLY A 68 8.56 -6.98 -13.39
C GLY A 68 9.90 -7.36 -12.73
N ASN A 69 10.23 -6.79 -11.56
CA ASN A 69 11.47 -7.08 -10.85
C ASN A 69 11.28 -7.08 -9.32
N GLU A 70 11.12 -8.27 -8.76
CA GLU A 70 10.88 -8.49 -7.33
C GLU A 70 11.95 -7.86 -6.42
N VAL A 71 13.22 -7.96 -6.79
CA VAL A 71 14.32 -7.37 -6.01
C VAL A 71 14.21 -5.85 -6.02
N GLN A 72 13.93 -5.25 -7.18
CA GLN A 72 13.74 -3.81 -7.31
C GLN A 72 12.52 -3.35 -6.51
N GLY A 73 11.42 -4.09 -6.54
CA GLY A 73 10.23 -3.80 -5.73
C GLY A 73 10.53 -3.78 -4.22
N ILE A 74 11.32 -4.74 -3.72
CA ILE A 74 11.77 -4.77 -2.31
C ILE A 74 12.60 -3.51 -1.98
N LEU A 75 13.54 -3.15 -2.86
CA LEU A 75 14.37 -1.96 -2.67
C LEU A 75 13.54 -0.67 -2.71
N ASP A 76 12.57 -0.58 -3.61
CA ASP A 76 11.68 0.57 -3.74
C ASP A 76 10.79 0.71 -2.50
N ILE A 77 10.27 -0.38 -1.93
CA ILE A 77 9.53 -0.36 -0.65
C ILE A 77 10.42 0.22 0.47
N CYS A 78 11.66 -0.26 0.58
CA CYS A 78 12.62 0.23 1.57
C CYS A 78 12.90 1.73 1.40
N ARG A 79 13.11 2.18 0.16
CA ARG A 79 13.32 3.59 -0.17
C ARG A 79 12.09 4.44 0.14
N ILE A 80 10.91 4.02 -0.30
CA ILE A 80 9.67 4.81 -0.19
C ILE A 80 9.29 5.01 1.28
N VAL A 81 9.36 3.95 2.10
CA VAL A 81 8.86 3.99 3.48
C VAL A 81 9.91 4.50 4.47
N LEU A 82 11.18 4.11 4.30
CA LEU A 82 12.24 4.45 5.26
C LEU A 82 13.27 5.44 4.74
N GLY A 83 13.28 5.77 3.44
CA GLY A 83 14.25 6.69 2.85
C GLY A 83 15.68 6.13 2.79
N VAL A 84 15.84 4.80 2.86
CA VAL A 84 17.16 4.13 2.89
C VAL A 84 17.67 3.80 1.48
N ASP A 85 18.98 3.75 1.31
CA ASP A 85 19.62 3.45 0.03
C ASP A 85 19.74 1.93 -0.22
N SER A 86 19.82 1.54 -1.49
CA SER A 86 19.88 0.12 -1.85
C SER A 86 21.13 -0.59 -1.31
N GLU A 87 22.27 0.10 -1.22
CA GLU A 87 23.52 -0.48 -0.73
C GLU A 87 23.44 -0.82 0.76
N SER A 88 22.77 0.01 1.57
CA SER A 88 22.50 -0.30 2.97
C SER A 88 21.57 -1.51 3.11
N VAL A 89 20.52 -1.58 2.29
CA VAL A 89 19.56 -2.69 2.31
C VAL A 89 20.23 -4.02 1.96
N TYR A 90 21.13 -4.04 0.98
CA TYR A 90 21.88 -5.24 0.61
C TYR A 90 22.76 -5.80 1.74
N ARG A 91 23.23 -4.95 2.66
CA ARG A 91 24.05 -5.36 3.82
C ARG A 91 23.21 -5.80 5.02
N GLU A 92 21.90 -5.54 5.01
CA GLU A 92 21.01 -5.93 6.09
C GLU A 92 20.73 -7.43 6.11
N SER A 93 20.23 -7.90 7.26
CA SER A 93 19.72 -9.27 7.38
C SER A 93 18.57 -9.50 6.40
N ALA A 94 18.64 -10.59 5.63
CA ALA A 94 17.57 -11.00 4.73
C ALA A 94 16.22 -11.11 5.45
N ASP A 95 16.23 -11.64 6.68
CA ASP A 95 15.01 -11.79 7.47
C ASP A 95 14.40 -10.45 7.89
N ALA A 96 15.25 -9.45 8.16
CA ALA A 96 14.80 -8.12 8.53
C ALA A 96 14.18 -7.42 7.32
N VAL A 97 14.83 -7.48 6.15
CA VAL A 97 14.32 -6.90 4.91
C VAL A 97 12.98 -7.52 4.53
N LEU A 98 12.89 -8.85 4.50
CA LEU A 98 11.66 -9.54 4.11
C LEU A 98 10.54 -9.40 5.16
N GLY A 99 10.87 -9.44 6.45
CA GLY A 99 9.90 -9.16 7.51
C GLY A 99 9.35 -7.73 7.44
N PHE A 100 10.18 -6.78 7.01
CA PHE A 100 9.73 -5.41 6.75
C PHE A 100 8.80 -5.33 5.53
N VAL A 101 9.16 -5.97 4.41
CA VAL A 101 8.32 -6.00 3.20
C VAL A 101 6.97 -6.64 3.49
N ASN A 102 6.93 -7.80 4.17
CA ASN A 102 5.67 -8.44 4.57
C ASN A 102 4.79 -7.52 5.43
N PHE A 103 5.40 -6.77 6.35
CA PHE A 103 4.68 -5.79 7.15
C PHE A 103 4.07 -4.69 6.27
N VAL A 104 4.84 -4.09 5.36
CA VAL A 104 4.34 -3.04 4.46
C VAL A 104 3.23 -3.57 3.56
N THR A 105 3.39 -4.75 2.96
CA THR A 105 2.35 -5.39 2.15
C THR A 105 1.07 -5.63 2.96
N GLY A 106 1.20 -6.15 4.18
CA GLY A 106 0.05 -6.36 5.07
C GLY A 106 -0.65 -5.07 5.49
N GLU A 107 0.08 -3.97 5.66
CA GLU A 107 -0.51 -2.64 5.91
C GLU A 107 -1.21 -2.10 4.67
N MET A 108 -0.60 -2.22 3.48
CA MET A 108 -1.22 -1.83 2.20
C MET A 108 -2.52 -2.59 1.94
N ASP A 109 -2.57 -3.90 2.23
CA ASP A 109 -3.80 -4.70 2.12
C ASP A 109 -4.92 -4.18 3.02
N LYS A 110 -4.60 -3.73 4.25
CA LYS A 110 -5.59 -3.13 5.16
C LYS A 110 -6.09 -1.81 4.60
N ILE A 111 -5.19 -0.97 4.10
CA ILE A 111 -5.55 0.34 3.51
C ILE A 111 -6.42 0.14 2.27
N ASN A 112 -6.05 -0.76 1.36
CA ASN A 112 -6.83 -1.07 0.17
C ASN A 112 -8.25 -1.53 0.53
N LYS A 113 -8.39 -2.43 1.52
CA LYS A 113 -9.70 -2.87 2.02
C LYS A 113 -10.54 -1.72 2.59
N LEU A 114 -9.92 -0.74 3.25
CA LEU A 114 -10.64 0.46 3.72
C LEU A 114 -11.19 1.26 2.54
N PHE A 115 -10.35 1.57 1.54
CA PHE A 115 -10.79 2.28 0.34
C PHE A 115 -11.87 1.50 -0.44
N GLU A 116 -11.72 0.19 -0.58
CA GLU A 116 -12.74 -0.67 -1.20
C GLU A 116 -14.07 -0.67 -0.43
N SER A 117 -14.03 -0.61 0.91
CA SER A 117 -15.22 -0.66 1.75
C SER A 117 -16.15 0.55 1.58
N VAL A 118 -15.62 1.68 1.09
CA VAL A 118 -16.39 2.91 0.85
C VAL A 118 -16.79 3.08 -0.61
N SER A 119 -16.39 2.17 -1.50
CA SER A 119 -16.76 2.22 -2.91
C SER A 119 -18.26 2.05 -3.10
N ILE A 120 -18.85 2.90 -3.94
CA ILE A 120 -20.26 2.82 -4.31
C ILE A 120 -20.44 1.66 -5.29
N LYS A 121 -21.36 0.75 -4.99
CA LYS A 121 -21.77 -0.28 -5.95
C LYS A 121 -22.49 0.38 -7.12
N PRO A 122 -22.04 0.15 -8.37
CA PRO A 122 -22.72 0.68 -9.53
C PRO A 122 -24.17 0.19 -9.64
N THR A 123 -25.05 1.00 -10.24
CA THR A 123 -26.39 0.55 -10.62
C THR A 123 -26.34 -0.25 -11.93
N PRO A 124 -27.38 -1.03 -12.27
CA PRO A 124 -27.42 -1.75 -13.54
C PRO A 124 -27.27 -0.84 -14.78
N GLU A 125 -27.73 0.42 -14.69
CA GLU A 125 -27.54 1.41 -15.75
C GLU A 125 -26.08 1.86 -15.86
N GLU A 126 -25.39 2.05 -14.74
CA GLU A 126 -23.97 2.39 -14.68
C GLU A 126 -23.10 1.22 -15.18
N GLU A 127 -23.44 -0.02 -14.81
CA GLU A 127 -22.80 -1.23 -15.34
C GLU A 127 -22.94 -1.30 -16.87
N ARG A 128 -24.17 -1.10 -17.39
CA ARG A 128 -24.42 -1.06 -18.84
C ARG A 128 -23.71 0.08 -19.56
N ALA A 129 -23.42 1.17 -18.86
CA ALA A 129 -22.66 2.31 -19.40
C ALA A 129 -21.14 2.07 -19.40
N GLY A 130 -20.65 0.94 -18.89
CA GLY A 130 -19.23 0.60 -18.89
C GLY A 130 -18.45 1.17 -17.69
N VAL A 131 -19.09 1.35 -16.54
CA VAL A 131 -18.41 1.86 -15.32
C VAL A 131 -17.17 1.04 -14.93
N HIS A 132 -17.13 -0.25 -15.25
CA HIS A 132 -15.99 -1.12 -14.99
C HIS A 132 -14.78 -0.87 -15.90
N ASP A 133 -14.98 -0.18 -17.02
CA ASP A 133 -13.89 0.22 -17.92
C ASP A 133 -13.14 1.46 -17.38
N LEU A 134 -13.69 2.11 -16.35
CA LEU A 134 -13.08 3.25 -15.68
C LEU A 134 -12.18 2.76 -14.53
N SER A 135 -10.89 2.63 -14.79
CA SER A 135 -9.88 2.39 -13.76
C SER A 135 -8.78 3.44 -13.81
N PHE A 136 -8.73 4.27 -12.77
CA PHE A 136 -7.74 5.34 -12.64
C PHE A 136 -6.78 5.11 -11.45
N GLY A 137 -6.97 4.01 -10.72
CA GLY A 137 -6.13 3.61 -9.58
C GLY A 137 -5.93 4.73 -8.54
N THR A 138 -4.74 4.77 -7.96
CA THR A 138 -4.31 5.77 -6.97
C THR A 138 -4.31 7.19 -7.56
N PHE A 139 -4.01 7.34 -8.86
CA PHE A 139 -4.05 8.63 -9.53
C PHE A 139 -5.48 9.21 -9.59
N GLY A 140 -6.49 8.38 -9.84
CA GLY A 140 -7.89 8.82 -9.88
C GLY A 140 -8.38 9.39 -8.56
N VAL A 141 -7.98 8.76 -7.45
CA VAL A 141 -8.29 9.26 -6.09
C VAL A 141 -7.52 10.56 -5.80
N MET A 142 -6.25 10.65 -6.22
CA MET A 142 -5.48 11.89 -6.09
C MET A 142 -6.11 13.06 -6.85
N ASP A 143 -6.53 12.83 -8.10
CA ASP A 143 -7.18 13.84 -8.95
C ASP A 143 -8.55 14.25 -8.39
N TRP A 144 -9.35 13.28 -7.95
CA TRP A 144 -10.62 13.56 -7.27
C TRP A 144 -10.42 14.44 -6.05
N TYR A 145 -9.44 14.14 -5.19
CA TYR A 145 -9.17 14.92 -3.99
C TYR A 145 -8.67 16.34 -4.35
N ALA A 146 -7.82 16.46 -5.38
CA ALA A 146 -7.35 17.75 -5.87
C ALA A 146 -8.52 18.65 -6.29
N ARG A 147 -9.42 18.12 -7.13
CA ARG A 147 -10.63 18.83 -7.57
C ARG A 147 -11.53 19.21 -6.40
N ARG A 148 -11.73 18.28 -5.45
CA ARG A 148 -12.55 18.48 -4.26
C ARG A 148 -12.07 19.66 -3.40
N MET A 149 -10.75 19.80 -3.25
CA MET A 149 -10.14 20.81 -2.40
C MET A 149 -9.78 22.10 -3.14
N GLY A 150 -9.98 22.16 -4.46
CA GLY A 150 -9.54 23.29 -5.28
C GLY A 150 -8.01 23.40 -5.41
N ILE A 151 -7.30 22.29 -5.24
CA ILE A 151 -5.84 22.21 -5.36
C ILE A 151 -5.48 22.08 -6.84
N LYS A 152 -4.59 22.96 -7.33
CA LYS A 152 -4.12 22.96 -8.72
C LYS A 152 -2.85 22.14 -8.95
N ASP A 153 -2.06 21.99 -7.89
CA ASP A 153 -0.79 21.25 -7.92
C ASP A 153 -0.99 19.90 -7.21
N HIS A 154 -0.94 18.81 -7.96
CA HIS A 154 -1.13 17.46 -7.42
C HIS A 154 -0.05 17.07 -6.39
N ASP A 155 1.11 17.73 -6.39
CA ASP A 155 2.14 17.51 -5.36
C ASP A 155 1.69 17.94 -3.97
N GLU A 156 0.75 18.89 -3.86
CA GLU A 156 0.14 19.25 -2.58
C GLU A 156 -0.75 18.12 -2.05
N VAL A 157 -1.44 17.39 -2.93
CA VAL A 157 -2.24 16.22 -2.53
C VAL A 157 -1.33 15.09 -2.03
N ARG A 158 -0.17 14.90 -2.68
CA ARG A 158 0.80 13.86 -2.27
C ARG A 158 1.29 14.04 -0.83
N LYS A 159 1.26 15.26 -0.29
CA LYS A 159 1.68 15.58 1.10
C LYS A 159 0.58 15.34 2.14
N VAL A 160 -0.67 15.21 1.72
CA VAL A 160 -1.82 14.99 2.63
C VAL A 160 -1.77 13.58 3.20
N TYR A 161 -2.10 13.40 4.48
CA TYR A 161 -2.20 12.07 5.07
C TYR A 161 -3.34 11.27 4.45
N TRP A 162 -3.09 10.01 4.08
CA TRP A 162 -4.10 9.17 3.42
C TRP A 162 -5.40 9.01 4.22
N PRO A 163 -5.44 9.01 5.57
CA PRO A 163 -6.72 8.91 6.28
C PRO A 163 -7.62 10.12 6.03
N ILE A 164 -7.05 11.31 5.78
CA ILE A 164 -7.83 12.51 5.43
C ILE A 164 -8.48 12.31 4.06
N VAL A 165 -7.70 11.85 3.07
CA VAL A 165 -8.20 11.54 1.72
C VAL A 165 -9.31 10.50 1.79
N PHE A 166 -9.09 9.41 2.55
CA PHE A 166 -10.08 8.36 2.79
C PHE A 166 -11.36 8.90 3.42
N ARG A 167 -11.28 9.73 4.46
CA ARG A 167 -12.47 10.26 5.15
C ARG A 167 -13.27 11.21 4.27
N CYS A 168 -12.61 12.03 3.46
CA CYS A 168 -13.30 12.84 2.45
C CYS A 168 -14.05 11.94 1.45
N LEU A 169 -13.42 10.84 1.01
CA LEU A 169 -14.02 9.93 0.03
C LEU A 169 -15.23 9.22 0.62
N GLN A 170 -15.10 8.78 1.87
CA GLN A 170 -16.20 8.19 2.63
C GLN A 170 -17.39 9.14 2.73
N MET A 171 -17.16 10.39 3.16
CA MET A 171 -18.22 11.39 3.31
C MET A 171 -18.94 11.69 2.00
N ASP A 172 -18.19 11.87 0.91
CA ASP A 172 -18.74 12.19 -0.40
C ASP A 172 -19.56 10.98 -0.93
N ASN A 173 -19.08 9.75 -0.72
CA ASN A 173 -19.79 8.54 -1.14
C ASN A 173 -21.07 8.28 -0.32
N GLU A 174 -21.02 8.48 1.01
CA GLU A 174 -22.20 8.37 1.88
C GLU A 174 -23.27 9.40 1.50
N THR A 175 -22.84 10.63 1.16
CA THR A 175 -23.71 11.72 0.69
C THR A 175 -24.35 11.36 -0.64
N ALA A 176 -23.56 10.89 -1.62
CA ALA A 176 -24.07 10.46 -2.92
C ALA A 176 -25.10 9.32 -2.80
N LEU A 177 -24.85 8.35 -1.90
CA LEU A 177 -25.79 7.26 -1.62
C LEU A 177 -27.10 7.78 -0.99
N TYR A 178 -27.01 8.76 -0.09
CA TYR A 178 -28.19 9.42 0.47
C TYR A 178 -29.00 10.13 -0.62
N GLU A 179 -28.35 10.92 -1.48
CA GLU A 179 -28.99 11.64 -2.57
C GLU A 179 -29.65 10.68 -3.57
N ARG A 180 -29.01 9.56 -3.91
CA ARG A 180 -29.61 8.49 -4.73
C ARG A 180 -30.93 8.00 -4.13
N ARG A 181 -30.95 7.73 -2.81
CA ARG A 181 -32.17 7.30 -2.12
C ARG A 181 -33.24 8.38 -2.11
N LEU A 182 -32.86 9.62 -1.84
CA LEU A 182 -33.79 10.76 -1.80
C LEU A 182 -34.44 11.01 -3.18
N ASN A 183 -33.64 10.99 -4.24
CA ASN A 183 -34.12 11.18 -5.61
C ASN A 183 -35.09 10.06 -6.04
N LYS A 184 -34.84 8.82 -5.59
CA LYS A 184 -35.77 7.70 -5.82
C LYS A 184 -37.14 7.96 -5.18
N ILE A 185 -37.16 8.40 -3.92
CA ILE A 185 -38.41 8.76 -3.22
C ILE A 185 -39.15 9.89 -3.96
N TYR A 186 -38.44 10.92 -4.40
CA TYR A 186 -39.06 12.01 -5.17
C TYR A 186 -39.61 11.58 -6.52
N ALA A 187 -38.95 10.64 -7.21
CA ALA A 187 -39.44 10.09 -8.47
C ALA A 187 -40.69 9.22 -8.27
N GLU A 188 -40.76 8.47 -7.17
CA GLU A 188 -41.92 7.65 -6.80
C GLU A 188 -43.13 8.53 -6.41
N ASN A 189 -42.92 9.60 -5.64
CA ASN A 189 -43.99 10.52 -5.21
C ASN A 189 -44.53 11.43 -6.33
N LYS A 190 -43.87 11.49 -7.48
CA LYS A 190 -44.35 12.22 -8.67
C LYS A 190 -45.23 11.37 -9.59
N LYS A 191 -45.37 10.07 -9.32
CA LYS A 191 -46.32 9.17 -9.99
C LYS A 191 -47.66 9.15 -9.27
#